data_AF-A0A6D1AD15-F1
#
_entry.id   AF-A0A6D1AD15-F1
#
_cell.length_a   1.000
_cell.length_b   1.000
_cell.length_c   1.000
_cell.angle_alpha   90.00
_cell.angle_beta   90.00
_cell.angle_gamma   90.00
#
_symmetry.space_group_name_H-M   'P 1'
#
loop_
_entity.id
_entity.type
_entity.pdbx_description
1 polymer ?
#
loop_
_entity_poly.entity_id
_entity_poly.type
_entity_poly.pdbx_seq_one_letter_code
_entity_poly.pdbx_strand_id
1 'polypeptide(L)'
;MKNPDSPILSLRDYSTQDSKWDSDRARADQVAKIYASDQQFSRRGERMFDCSQRLQFAPQSSRLTGEMRLALRHGEFCHVPFCPVCSRRRSLRWMRRLWEALPKLLAENPTARWLFLTLTVKNPPVGELRETLKQMNAAWERLTKRKE
;
A
#
# COMPACT_ATOMS: atom_id res chain seq x y z
N MET A 1 14.31 5.13 24.84
CA MET A 1 15.50 4.27 24.67
C MET A 1 15.03 2.85 24.48
N LYS A 2 15.38 2.18 23.37
CA LYS A 2 15.06 0.75 23.17
C LYS A 2 15.93 -0.08 24.12
N ASN A 3 15.32 -1.05 24.81
CA ASN A 3 16.04 -1.99 25.67
C ASN A 3 16.88 -2.91 24.75
N PRO A 4 18.22 -2.93 24.85
CA PRO A 4 19.08 -3.62 23.88
C PRO A 4 18.90 -5.15 23.87
N ASP A 5 18.31 -5.73 24.92
CA ASP A 5 18.14 -7.18 25.08
C ASP A 5 16.77 -7.72 24.63
N SER A 6 15.87 -6.86 24.12
CA SER A 6 14.62 -7.35 23.54
C SER A 6 14.88 -7.91 22.14
N PRO A 7 14.60 -9.21 21.87
CA PRO A 7 14.76 -9.75 20.52
C PRO A 7 13.96 -8.89 19.54
N ILE A 8 14.54 -8.61 18.38
CA ILE A 8 13.81 -7.97 17.28
C ILE A 8 12.76 -8.97 16.81
N LEU A 9 11.58 -8.91 17.42
CA LEU A 9 10.45 -9.75 17.09
C LEU A 9 9.89 -9.29 15.74
N SER A 10 9.93 -10.17 14.75
CA SER A 10 9.36 -9.95 13.43
C SER A 10 7.92 -10.46 13.39
N LEU A 11 7.07 -9.90 12.52
CA LEU A 11 5.66 -10.33 12.51
C LEU A 11 5.51 -11.78 12.03
N ARG A 12 6.41 -12.26 11.16
CA ARG A 12 6.48 -13.67 10.79
C ARG A 12 6.65 -14.63 11.96
N ASP A 13 7.24 -14.18 13.08
CA ASP A 13 7.43 -15.00 14.28
C ASP A 13 6.09 -15.29 14.98
N TYR A 14 5.07 -14.44 14.75
CA TYR A 14 3.71 -14.62 15.25
C TYR A 14 2.75 -15.21 14.20
N SER A 15 3.01 -14.99 12.91
CA SER A 15 2.12 -15.38 11.81
C SER A 15 2.88 -15.43 10.49
N THR A 16 3.04 -16.62 9.91
CA THR A 16 3.77 -16.84 8.65
C THR A 16 3.18 -16.04 7.47
N GLN A 17 1.88 -15.75 7.52
CA GLN A 17 1.17 -14.94 6.53
C GLN A 17 1.61 -13.47 6.53
N ASP A 18 2.18 -12.99 7.63
CA ASP A 18 2.62 -11.60 7.81
C ASP A 18 4.07 -11.35 7.38
N SER A 19 4.76 -12.36 6.82
CA SER A 19 6.10 -12.23 6.22
C SER A 19 6.24 -11.11 5.18
N LYS A 20 5.15 -10.80 4.48
CA LYS A 20 5.09 -9.69 3.52
C LYS A 20 5.26 -8.33 4.21
N TRP A 21 4.76 -8.19 5.44
CA TRP A 21 4.92 -6.98 6.23
C TRP A 21 6.38 -6.71 6.55
N ASP A 22 7.13 -7.74 6.97
CA ASP A 22 8.54 -7.62 7.30
C ASP A 22 9.35 -7.16 6.08
N SER A 23 9.00 -7.68 4.89
CA SER A 23 9.59 -7.24 3.62
C SER A 23 9.31 -5.75 3.32
N ASP A 24 8.08 -5.31 3.54
CA ASP A 24 7.68 -3.92 3.30
C ASP A 24 8.30 -2.96 4.33
N ARG A 25 8.47 -3.40 5.59
CA ARG A 25 9.18 -2.66 6.63
C ARG A 25 10.66 -2.51 6.28
N ALA A 26 11.34 -3.60 5.90
CA ALA A 26 12.74 -3.54 5.48
C ALA A 26 12.95 -2.58 4.30
N ARG A 27 12.05 -2.60 3.32
CA ARG A 27 12.07 -1.64 2.20
C ARG A 27 11.81 -0.21 2.66
N ALA A 28 10.91 0.00 3.62
CA ALA A 28 10.66 1.33 4.19
C ALA A 28 11.88 1.88 4.93
N ASP A 29 12.67 1.03 5.61
CA ASP A 29 13.94 1.43 6.23
C ASP A 29 14.97 1.84 5.17
N GLN A 30 15.04 1.14 4.04
CA GLN A 30 15.91 1.52 2.92
C GLN A 30 15.51 2.89 2.34
N VAL A 31 14.23 3.11 2.08
CA VAL A 31 13.72 4.40 1.57
C VAL A 31 13.94 5.53 2.58
N ALA A 32 13.76 5.25 3.88
CA ALA A 32 14.03 6.22 4.94
C ALA A 32 15.50 6.69 4.91
N LYS A 33 16.46 5.77 4.71
CA LYS A 33 17.88 6.10 4.56
C LYS A 33 18.17 6.95 3.33
N ILE A 34 17.53 6.66 2.20
CA ILE A 34 17.63 7.46 0.97
C ILE A 34 17.11 8.88 1.20
N TYR A 35 16.00 9.04 1.94
CA TYR A 35 15.52 10.38 2.29
C TYR A 35 16.41 11.10 3.30
N ALA A 36 17.04 10.36 4.22
CA ALA A 36 17.95 10.95 5.20
C ALA A 36 19.26 11.44 4.58
N SER A 37 19.67 10.93 3.41
CA SER A 37 20.90 11.37 2.73
C SER A 37 20.79 12.76 2.08
N ASP A 38 19.60 13.33 2.00
CA ASP A 38 19.34 14.67 1.46
C ASP A 38 18.65 15.53 2.52
N GLN A 39 19.23 16.69 2.84
CA GLN A 39 18.70 17.60 3.85
C GLN A 39 17.26 18.03 3.53
N GLN A 40 16.90 18.17 2.25
CA GLN A 40 15.55 18.52 1.81
C GLN A 40 14.51 17.46 2.22
N PHE A 41 14.92 16.18 2.31
CA PHE A 41 14.02 15.06 2.60
C PHE A 41 14.23 14.42 3.98
N SER A 42 15.19 14.90 4.78
CA SER A 42 15.49 14.46 6.14
C SER A 42 14.25 14.15 6.99
N ARG A 43 13.31 15.11 7.12
CA ARG A 43 12.06 14.95 7.87
C ARG A 43 11.16 13.82 7.35
N ARG A 44 11.19 13.55 6.04
CA ARG A 44 10.47 12.39 5.46
C ARG A 44 11.13 11.08 5.84
N GLY A 45 12.46 11.06 5.88
CA GLY A 45 13.26 9.92 6.36
C GLY A 45 12.93 9.57 7.80
N GLU A 46 12.98 10.55 8.70
CA GLU A 46 12.66 10.39 10.14
C GLU A 46 11.27 9.79 10.34
N ARG A 47 10.24 10.39 9.73
CA ARG A 47 8.87 9.88 9.83
C ARG A 47 8.74 8.45 9.28
N MET A 48 9.44 8.14 8.19
CA MET A 48 9.37 6.80 7.59
C MET A 48 10.11 5.74 8.42
N PHE A 49 11.17 6.13 9.11
CA PHE A 49 11.86 5.31 10.10
C PHE A 49 10.93 4.97 11.28
N ASP A 50 10.13 5.94 11.74
CA ASP A 50 9.14 5.72 12.81
C ASP A 50 7.87 4.99 12.37
N CYS A 51 7.65 4.85 11.06
CA CYS A 51 6.49 4.17 10.53
C CYS A 51 6.42 2.72 11.03
N SER A 52 5.22 2.27 11.41
CA SER A 52 4.90 0.91 11.83
C SER A 52 5.76 0.35 12.97
N GLN A 53 6.44 1.19 13.77
CA GLN A 53 7.17 0.72 14.95
C GLN A 53 6.20 0.20 16.03
N ARG A 54 4.98 0.76 16.10
CA ARG A 54 3.93 0.29 17.00
C ARG A 54 2.72 -0.23 16.23
N LEU A 55 2.38 -1.48 16.51
CA LEU A 55 1.22 -2.19 15.95
C LEU A 55 0.45 -2.85 17.09
N GLN A 56 -0.86 -2.67 17.09
CA GLN A 56 -1.75 -3.24 18.10
C GLN A 56 -2.70 -4.20 17.40
N PHE A 57 -2.68 -5.45 17.84
CA PHE A 57 -3.52 -6.51 17.33
C PHE A 57 -4.57 -6.88 18.36
N ALA A 58 -5.72 -7.35 17.88
CA ALA A 58 -6.71 -8.00 18.72
C ALA A 58 -7.18 -9.28 18.05
N PRO A 59 -7.57 -10.29 18.84
CA PRO A 59 -8.17 -11.51 18.30
C PRO A 59 -9.42 -11.18 17.47
N GLN A 60 -9.61 -11.90 16.38
CA GLN A 60 -10.79 -11.83 15.55
C GLN A 60 -11.14 -13.24 15.07
N SER A 61 -12.35 -13.69 15.36
CA SER A 61 -12.89 -14.93 14.80
C SER A 61 -13.42 -14.70 13.38
N SER A 62 -13.14 -15.65 12.50
CA SER A 62 -13.82 -15.77 11.21
C SER A 62 -15.26 -16.22 11.46
N ARG A 63 -16.25 -15.47 10.95
CA ARG A 63 -17.66 -15.87 11.04
C ARG A 63 -18.00 -17.10 10.19
N LEU A 64 -17.16 -17.42 9.21
CA LEU A 64 -17.39 -18.52 8.27
C LEU A 64 -16.66 -19.79 8.68
N THR A 65 -15.42 -19.67 9.20
CA THR A 65 -14.56 -20.82 9.51
C THR A 65 -14.38 -21.05 11.02
N GLY A 66 -14.79 -20.10 11.87
CA GLY A 66 -14.55 -20.16 13.33
C GLY A 66 -13.08 -19.93 13.74
N GLU A 67 -12.16 -19.90 12.78
CA GLU A 67 -10.74 -19.73 13.03
C GLU A 67 -10.44 -18.36 13.67
N MET A 68 -9.54 -18.39 14.65
CA MET A 68 -9.06 -17.19 15.34
C MET A 68 -7.82 -16.65 14.64
N ARG A 69 -7.84 -15.36 14.30
CA ARG A 69 -6.69 -14.65 13.75
C ARG A 69 -6.42 -13.36 14.50
N LEU A 70 -5.16 -12.94 14.54
CA LEU A 70 -4.79 -11.61 15.03
C LEU A 70 -5.08 -10.58 13.95
N ALA A 71 -6.03 -9.68 14.24
CA ALA A 71 -6.36 -8.59 13.34
C ALA A 71 -5.71 -7.30 13.85
N LEU A 72 -4.99 -6.62 12.96
CA LEU A 72 -4.41 -5.32 13.26
C LEU A 72 -5.53 -4.29 13.49
N ARG A 73 -5.61 -3.73 14.71
CA ARG A 73 -6.60 -2.73 15.11
C ARG A 73 -6.06 -1.31 15.00
N HIS A 74 -4.82 -1.11 15.38
CA HIS A 74 -4.17 0.19 15.34
C HIS A 74 -2.72 0.05 14.91
N GLY A 75 -2.21 1.08 14.24
CA GLY A 75 -0.80 1.19 13.92
C GLY A 75 -0.41 2.62 13.61
N GLU A 76 0.81 2.98 13.98
CA GLU A 76 1.36 4.31 13.76
C GLU A 76 1.98 4.38 12.37
N PHE A 77 1.33 5.07 11.44
CA PHE A 77 1.75 5.13 10.04
C PHE A 77 2.19 6.53 9.64
N CYS A 78 3.29 6.62 8.90
CA CYS A 78 3.87 7.91 8.55
C CYS A 78 3.09 8.65 7.45
N HIS A 79 2.37 7.94 6.57
CA HIS A 79 1.69 8.50 5.40
C HIS A 79 2.59 9.31 4.45
N VAL A 80 3.91 9.16 4.56
CA VAL A 80 4.88 9.80 3.68
C VAL A 80 4.76 9.17 2.28
N PRO A 81 4.78 9.97 1.20
CA PRO A 81 4.82 9.46 -0.17
C PRO A 81 5.92 8.41 -0.35
N PHE A 82 5.63 7.38 -1.15
CA PHE A 82 6.56 6.28 -1.45
C PHE A 82 6.96 5.39 -0.27
N CYS A 83 6.40 5.58 0.94
CA CYS A 83 6.58 4.61 2.03
C CYS A 83 5.98 3.25 1.62
N PRO A 84 6.77 2.16 1.52
CA PRO A 84 6.27 0.84 1.11
C PRO A 84 5.16 0.30 2.01
N VAL A 85 5.32 0.42 3.35
CA VAL A 85 4.31 -0.01 4.33
C VAL A 85 2.99 0.75 4.13
N CYS A 86 3.03 2.08 4.08
CA CYS A 86 1.81 2.88 3.91
C CYS A 86 1.16 2.64 2.53
N SER A 87 1.97 2.45 1.49
CA SER A 87 1.50 2.19 0.13
C SER A 87 0.74 0.88 0.05
N ARG A 88 1.27 -0.19 0.64
CA ARG A 88 0.55 -1.48 0.72
C ARG A 88 -0.76 -1.37 1.48
N ARG A 89 -0.76 -0.70 2.63
CA ARG A 89 -2.00 -0.49 3.40
C ARG A 89 -3.04 0.27 2.61
N ARG A 90 -2.62 1.26 1.82
CA ARG A 90 -3.50 1.99 0.91
C ARG A 90 -4.09 1.04 -0.15
N SER A 91 -3.28 0.18 -0.76
CA SER A 91 -3.75 -0.82 -1.72
C SER A 91 -4.75 -1.81 -1.11
N LEU A 92 -4.49 -2.32 0.10
CA LEU A 92 -5.41 -3.21 0.81
C LEU A 92 -6.75 -2.52 1.14
N ARG A 93 -6.70 -1.25 1.57
CA ARG A 93 -7.91 -0.45 1.81
C ARG A 93 -8.72 -0.28 0.53
N TRP A 94 -8.08 0.04 -0.59
CA TRP A 94 -8.76 0.17 -1.87
C TRP A 94 -9.37 -1.14 -2.35
N MET A 95 -8.65 -2.25 -2.21
CA MET A 95 -9.18 -3.57 -2.53
C MET A 95 -10.41 -3.89 -1.70
N ARG A 96 -10.39 -3.59 -0.40
CA ARG A 96 -11.55 -3.79 0.47
C ARG A 96 -12.77 -2.97 0.03
N ARG A 97 -12.56 -1.68 -0.29
CA ARG A 97 -13.63 -0.80 -0.80
C ARG A 97 -14.21 -1.31 -2.12
N LEU A 98 -13.37 -1.80 -3.02
CA LEU A 98 -13.82 -2.42 -4.27
C LEU A 98 -14.70 -3.63 -3.98
N TRP A 99 -14.26 -4.54 -3.12
CA TRP A 99 -15.05 -5.72 -2.74
C TRP A 99 -16.39 -5.37 -2.09
N GLU A 100 -16.44 -4.30 -1.29
CA GLU A 100 -17.68 -3.82 -0.66
C GLU A 100 -18.63 -3.20 -1.68
N ALA A 101 -18.10 -2.49 -2.69
CA ALA A 101 -18.90 -1.88 -3.76
C ALA A 101 -19.36 -2.88 -4.82
N LEU A 102 -18.60 -3.96 -5.04
CA LEU A 102 -18.79 -4.88 -6.15
C LEU A 102 -20.19 -5.51 -6.23
N PRO A 103 -20.82 -5.98 -5.14
CA PRO A 103 -22.17 -6.55 -5.21
C PRO A 103 -23.21 -5.55 -5.74
N LYS A 104 -23.13 -4.29 -5.30
CA LYS A 104 -24.02 -3.23 -5.77
C LYS A 104 -23.80 -2.93 -7.25
N LEU A 105 -22.54 -2.84 -7.69
CA LEU A 105 -22.19 -2.60 -9.08
C LEU A 105 -22.69 -3.70 -10.02
N LEU A 106 -22.60 -4.96 -9.59
CA LEU A 106 -23.08 -6.12 -10.35
C LEU A 106 -24.62 -6.15 -10.44
N ALA A 107 -25.33 -5.75 -9.38
CA ALA A 107 -26.78 -5.66 -9.39
C ALA A 107 -27.29 -4.53 -10.29
N GLU A 108 -26.63 -3.38 -10.29
CA GLU A 108 -26.99 -2.22 -11.11
C GLU A 108 -26.65 -2.40 -12.59
N ASN A 109 -25.64 -3.23 -12.92
CA ASN A 109 -25.16 -3.42 -14.29
C ASN A 109 -25.00 -4.91 -14.62
N PRO A 110 -26.12 -5.67 -14.73
CA PRO A 110 -26.08 -7.14 -14.87
C PRO A 110 -25.45 -7.64 -16.17
N THR A 111 -25.45 -6.83 -17.24
CA THR A 111 -24.86 -7.16 -18.54
C THR A 111 -23.43 -6.65 -18.70
N ALA A 112 -22.90 -5.90 -17.73
CA ALA A 112 -21.57 -5.31 -17.84
C ALA A 112 -20.47 -6.37 -17.80
N ARG A 113 -19.47 -6.19 -18.66
CA ARG A 113 -18.27 -7.03 -18.72
C ARG A 113 -17.09 -6.28 -18.13
N TRP A 114 -16.39 -6.92 -17.21
CA TRP A 114 -15.22 -6.35 -16.55
C TRP A 114 -13.96 -6.65 -17.35
N LEU A 115 -13.12 -5.64 -17.53
CA LEU A 115 -11.81 -5.78 -18.16
C LEU A 115 -10.73 -5.43 -17.14
N PHE A 116 -9.82 -6.38 -16.89
CA PHE A 116 -8.58 -6.08 -16.19
C PHE A 116 -7.55 -5.60 -17.21
N LEU A 117 -7.34 -4.29 -17.26
CA LEU A 117 -6.48 -3.64 -18.24
C LEU A 117 -5.30 -2.93 -17.56
N THR A 118 -4.09 -3.21 -18.03
CA THR A 118 -2.87 -2.49 -17.61
C THR A 118 -2.35 -1.70 -18.80
N LEU A 119 -2.39 -0.36 -18.70
CA LEU A 119 -1.85 0.55 -19.70
C LEU A 119 -0.56 1.15 -19.19
N THR A 120 0.56 0.84 -19.83
CA THR A 120 1.89 1.34 -19.46
C THR A 120 2.63 1.84 -20.68
N VAL A 121 3.60 2.73 -20.43
CA VAL A 121 4.58 3.18 -21.42
C VAL A 121 5.97 2.79 -20.94
N LYS A 122 6.93 2.71 -21.86
CA LYS A 122 8.34 2.57 -21.50
C LYS A 122 8.75 3.74 -20.59
N ASN A 123 9.57 3.47 -19.56
CA ASN A 123 10.00 4.49 -18.61
C ASN A 123 10.67 5.67 -19.35
N PRO A 124 10.08 6.88 -19.32
CA PRO A 124 10.65 8.02 -20.04
C PRO A 124 11.86 8.58 -19.29
N PRO A 125 12.75 9.32 -19.96
CA PRO A 125 13.76 10.13 -19.29
C PRO A 125 13.11 11.09 -18.28
N VAL A 126 13.81 11.41 -17.19
CA VAL A 126 13.27 12.24 -16.09
C VAL A 126 12.78 13.61 -16.58
N GLY A 127 13.47 14.21 -17.55
CA GLY A 127 13.08 15.50 -18.14
C GLY A 127 11.76 15.46 -18.91
N GLU A 128 11.35 14.30 -19.42
CA GLU A 128 10.13 14.11 -20.20
C GLU A 128 8.95 13.61 -19.36
N LEU A 129 9.20 13.15 -18.14
CA LEU A 129 8.22 12.51 -17.26
C LEU A 129 6.92 13.31 -17.13
N ARG A 130 7.01 14.62 -16.88
CA ARG A 130 5.83 15.47 -16.72
C ARG A 130 4.98 15.50 -17.99
N GLU A 131 5.61 15.56 -19.15
CA GLU A 131 4.90 15.64 -20.42
C GLU A 131 4.29 14.29 -20.80
N THR A 132 5.03 13.19 -20.61
CA THR A 132 4.49 11.83 -20.76
C THR A 132 3.26 11.60 -19.87
N LEU A 133 3.30 12.03 -18.61
CA LEU A 133 2.16 11.91 -17.69
C LEU A 133 0.92 12.69 -18.17
N LYS A 134 1.11 13.89 -18.73
CA LYS A 134 0.01 14.67 -19.32
C LYS A 134 -0.60 13.93 -20.52
N GLN A 135 0.25 13.41 -21.40
CA GLN A 135 -0.20 12.66 -22.58
C GLN A 135 -0.94 11.38 -22.20
N MET A 136 -0.45 10.65 -21.19
CA MET A 136 -1.13 9.47 -20.65
C MET A 136 -2.52 9.79 -20.09
N ASN A 137 -2.64 10.87 -19.31
CA ASN A 137 -3.95 11.30 -18.79
C ASN A 137 -4.91 11.71 -19.91
N ALA A 138 -4.42 12.46 -20.91
CA ALA A 138 -5.23 12.84 -22.07
C ALA A 138 -5.66 11.62 -22.90
N ALA A 139 -4.77 10.62 -23.06
CA ALA A 139 -5.10 9.36 -23.74
C ALA A 139 -6.15 8.54 -22.96
N TRP A 140 -6.03 8.48 -21.63
CA TRP A 140 -7.02 7.85 -20.78
C TRP A 140 -8.40 8.52 -20.91
N GLU A 141 -8.45 9.85 -20.88
CA GLU A 141 -9.72 10.57 -21.09
C GLU A 141 -10.36 10.25 -22.44
N ARG A 142 -9.56 10.25 -23.52
CA ARG A 142 -10.05 9.87 -24.85
C ARG A 142 -10.59 8.44 -24.87
N LEU A 143 -9.90 7.50 -24.20
CA LEU A 143 -10.36 6.11 -24.10
C LEU A 143 -11.71 6.03 -23.37
N THR A 144 -11.87 6.74 -22.25
CA THR A 144 -13.14 6.75 -21.49
C THR A 144 -14.30 7.42 -22.21
N LYS A 145 -14.03 8.37 -23.12
CA LYS A 145 -15.02 9.11 -23.91
C LYS A 145 -15.24 8.52 -25.31
N ARG A 146 -14.54 7.43 -25.66
CA ARG A 146 -14.65 6.80 -26.97
C ARG A 146 -16.08 6.25 -27.14
N LYS A 147 -16.76 6.71 -28.19
CA LYS A 147 -18.05 6.11 -28.59
C LYS A 147 -17.79 4.70 -29.12
N GLU A 148 -18.71 3.78 -28.83
CA GLU A 148 -18.68 2.42 -29.37
C GLU A 148 -18.71 2.42 -30.89
#